data_AF-A0A2D6NXH7-F1
#
_entry.id   AF-A0A2D6NXH7-F1
#
_cell.length_a   1.000
_cell.length_b   1.000
_cell.length_c   1.000
_cell.angle_alpha   90.00
_cell.angle_beta   90.00
_cell.angle_gamma   90.00
#
_symmetry.space_group_name_H-M   'P 1'
#
loop_
_entity.id
_entity.type
_entity.pdbx_description
1 polymer ?
#
loop_
_entity_poly.entity_id
_entity_poly.type
_entity_poly.pdbx_seq_one_letter_code
_entity_poly.pdbx_strand_id
1 'polypeptide(L)' 'MKKIALIITIFLIVGGYLIIKNNDYDLKENPEDRTSFVKDFTGWLTNLGSNLKEVTGEATKQDWLPTEQSDNDTIK' A
#
# COMPACT_ATOMS: atom_id res chain seq x y z
N MET A 1 -9.28 -16.71 3.26
CA MET A 1 -8.39 -16.18 4.32
C MET A 1 -6.93 -16.60 4.18
N LYS A 2 -6.59 -17.90 4.14
CA LYS A 2 -5.19 -18.35 3.99
C LYS A 2 -4.44 -17.76 2.78
N LYS A 3 -5.12 -17.64 1.64
CA LYS A 3 -4.54 -17.07 0.40
C LYS A 3 -4.22 -15.57 0.52
N ILE A 4 -5.08 -14.80 1.19
CA ILE A 4 -4.88 -13.35 1.38
C ILE A 4 -3.71 -13.13 2.34
N ALA A 5 -3.67 -13.86 3.45
CA ALA A 5 -2.54 -13.82 4.38
C ALA A 5 -1.22 -14.17 3.67
N LEU A 6 -1.21 -15.19 2.80
CA LEU A 6 -0.04 -15.56 2.00
C LEU A 6 0.43 -14.40 1.10
N ILE A 7 -0.48 -13.74 0.39
CA ILE A 7 -0.16 -12.60 -0.48
C ILE A 7 0.43 -11.46 0.34
N ILE A 8 -0.17 -11.14 1.49
CA ILE A 8 0.34 -10.10 2.40
C ILE A 8 1.74 -10.47 2.89
N THR A 9 1.97 -11.72 3.30
CA THR A 9 3.30 -12.18 3.75
C THR A 9 4.34 -12.04 2.64
N ILE A 10 4.03 -12.47 1.41
CA ILE A 10 4.95 -12.32 0.27
C ILE A 10 5.25 -10.85 0.02
N PHE A 11 4.23 -9.99 0.01
CA PHE A 11 4.39 -8.55 -0.16
C PHE A 11 5.31 -7.93 0.90
N LEU A 12 5.15 -8.31 2.17
CA LEU A 12 5.99 -7.85 3.27
C LEU A 12 7.45 -8.32 3.12
N ILE A 13 7.67 -9.57 2.69
CA ILE A 13 9.02 -10.11 2.45
C ILE A 13 9.70 -9.33 1.32
N VAL A 14 9.00 -9.08 0.22
CA VAL A 14 9.54 -8.30 -0.91
C VAL A 14 9.87 -6.87 -0.47
N GLY A 15 8.96 -6.21 0.26
CA GLY A 15 9.22 -4.88 0.82
C GLY A 15 10.45 -4.84 1.72
N GLY A 16 10.58 -5.82 2.62
CA GLY A 16 11.76 -5.96 3.47
C GLY A 16 13.05 -6.17 2.67
N TYR A 17 13.02 -7.04 1.65
CA TYR A 17 14.15 -7.27 0.76
C TYR A 17 14.59 -6.00 0.03
N LEU A 18 13.65 -5.20 -0.47
CA LEU A 18 13.95 -3.93 -1.14
C LEU A 18 14.62 -2.94 -0.20
N ILE A 19 14.18 -2.83 1.06
CA ILE A 19 14.80 -1.93 2.05
C ILE A 19 16.23 -2.38 2.37
N ILE A 20 16.45 -3.68 2.58
CA ILE A 20 17.80 -4.24 2.80
C ILE A 20 18.71 -3.90 1.63
N LYS A 21 18.23 -4.08 0.39
CA LYS A 21 19.01 -3.82 -0.82
C LYS A 21 19.26 -2.34 -1.08
N ASN A 22 18.32 -1.46 -0.75
CA ASN A 22 18.45 -0.04 -1.02
C ASN A 22 19.39 0.67 -0.03
N ASN A 23 19.51 0.14 1.18
CA ASN A 23 20.35 0.69 2.24
C ASN A 23 21.62 -0.14 2.51
N ASP A 24 21.88 -1.18 1.69
CA ASP A 24 23.00 -2.12 1.84
C ASP A 24 23.18 -2.72 3.25
N TYR A 25 22.06 -3.00 3.94
CA TYR A 25 22.10 -3.49 5.32
C TYR A 25 22.70 -4.89 5.44
N ASP A 26 23.64 -5.06 6.38
CA ASP A 26 24.11 -6.38 6.81
C ASP A 26 23.38 -6.83 8.07
N LEU A 27 22.25 -7.51 7.87
CA LEU A 27 21.48 -8.05 8.98
C LEU A 27 22.16 -9.23 9.69
N LYS A 28 23.23 -9.83 9.15
CA LYS A 28 23.88 -10.98 9.79
C LYS A 28 24.92 -10.53 10.79
N GLU A 29 25.80 -9.63 10.39
CA GLU A 29 26.99 -9.28 11.19
C GLU A 29 26.83 -7.96 11.93
N ASN A 30 25.97 -7.05 11.45
CA ASN A 30 25.82 -5.72 12.02
C ASN A 30 24.53 -5.56 12.86
N PRO A 31 24.61 -5.46 14.20
CA PRO A 31 23.45 -5.25 15.06
C PRO A 31 22.82 -3.85 14.92
N GLU A 32 23.58 -2.84 14.51
CA GLU A 32 23.05 -1.49 14.25
C GLU A 32 22.16 -1.48 13.00
N ASP A 33 22.60 -2.16 11.94
CA ASP A 33 21.82 -2.30 10.70
C ASP A 33 20.49 -3.01 10.93
N ARG A 34 20.43 -3.98 11.87
CA ARG A 34 19.15 -4.60 12.27
C ARG A 34 18.19 -3.59 12.88
N THR A 35 18.71 -2.72 13.74
CA THR A 35 17.90 -1.69 14.40
C THR A 35 17.41 -0.66 13.38
N SER A 36 18.29 -0.22 12.50
CA SER A 36 17.97 0.68 11.39
C SER A 36 16.94 0.07 10.44
N PHE A 37 17.11 -1.21 10.07
CA PHE A 37 16.15 -1.94 9.24
C PHE A 37 14.76 -1.97 9.86
N VAL A 38 14.64 -2.29 11.16
CA VAL A 38 13.32 -2.32 11.83
C VAL A 38 12.67 -0.94 11.78
N LYS A 39 13.43 0.13 12.03
CA LYS A 39 12.94 1.50 11.94
C LYS A 39 12.47 1.85 10.53
N ASP A 40 13.26 1.55 9.51
CA ASP A 40 12.95 1.86 8.13
C ASP A 40 11.77 1.03 7.61
N PHE A 41 11.73 -0.26 7.96
CA PHE A 41 10.63 -1.16 7.60
C PHE A 41 9.30 -0.71 8.22
N THR A 42 9.29 -0.35 9.50
CA THR A 42 8.08 0.17 10.17
C THR A 42 7.68 1.55 9.65
N GLY A 43 8.63 2.42 9.33
CA GLY A 43 8.39 3.69 8.67
C GLY A 43 7.75 3.51 7.29
N TRP A 44 8.27 2.59 6.49
CA TRP A 44 7.71 2.23 5.18
C TRP A 44 6.27 1.71 5.30
N LEU A 45 5.98 0.83 6.26
CA LEU A 45 4.61 0.35 6.50
C LEU A 45 3.64 1.48 6.87
N THR A 46 4.10 2.42 7.70
CA THR A 46 3.30 3.59 8.08
C THR A 46 2.97 4.46 6.87
N ASN A 47 3.98 4.73 6.04
CA ASN A 47 3.82 5.49 4.80
C ASN A 47 2.87 4.79 3.82
N LEU A 48 2.94 3.45 3.74
CA LEU A 48 2.05 2.66 2.91
C LEU A 48 0.59 2.82 3.35
N GLY A 49 0.35 2.81 4.66
CA GLY A 49 -0.98 3.02 5.25
C GLY A 49 -1.54 4.42 4.97
N SER A 50 -0.72 5.46 5.10
CA SER A 50 -1.14 6.84 4.76
C SER A 50 -1.44 6.99 3.28
N ASN A 51 -0.60 6.44 2.39
CA ASN A 51 -0.83 6.47 0.95
C ASN A 51 -2.11 5.72 0.56
N LEU A 52 -2.37 4.56 1.16
CA LEU A 52 -3.59 3.81 0.92
C LEU A 52 -4.83 4.60 1.35
N LYS A 53 -4.77 5.28 2.50
CA LYS A 53 -5.85 6.14 2.98
C LYS A 53 -6.12 7.30 2.02
N GLU A 54 -5.07 7.93 1.52
CA GLU A 54 -5.17 9.03 0.55
C GLU A 54 -5.79 8.55 -0.76
N VAL A 55 -5.28 7.48 -1.35
CA VAL A 55 -5.81 6.89 -2.59
C VAL A 55 -7.27 6.48 -2.43
N THR A 56 -7.61 5.86 -1.29
CA THR A 56 -9.00 5.49 -0.99
C THR A 56 -9.88 6.73 -0.84
N GLY A 57 -9.38 7.78 -0.17
CA GLY A 57 -10.08 9.05 -0.02
C GLY A 57 -10.38 9.70 -1.37
N GLU A 58 -9.40 9.73 -2.28
CA GLU A 58 -9.61 10.24 -3.64
C GLU A 58 -10.57 9.37 -4.45
N ALA A 59 -10.46 8.04 -4.34
CA ALA A 59 -11.39 7.13 -5.01
C ALA A 59 -12.84 7.32 -4.54
N THR A 60 -13.08 7.61 -3.26
CA THR A 60 -14.43 7.89 -2.76
C THR A 60 -15.02 9.21 -3.24
N LYS A 61 -14.19 10.19 -3.62
CA LYS A 61 -14.63 11.47 -4.17
C LYS A 61 -14.98 11.38 -5.66
N GLN A 62 -14.57 10.31 -6.34
CA GLN A 62 -14.95 10.09 -7.71
C GLN A 62 -16.43 9.74 -7.77
N ASP A 63 -17.20 10.49 -8.56
CA ASP A 63 -18.56 10.11 -8.94
C ASP A 63 -18.47 8.87 -9.83
N TRP A 64 -18.59 7.71 -9.19
CA TRP A 64 -18.53 6.40 -9.80
C TRP A 64 -19.85 5.99 -10.46
N LEU A 65 -20.93 6.71 -10.14
CA LEU A 65 -22.26 6.46 -10.70
C LEU A 65 -22.47 7.33 -11.94
N PRO A 66 -23.01 6.77 -13.04
CA PRO A 66 -23.49 7.58 -14.15
C PRO A 66 -24.51 8.59 -13.61
N THR A 67 -24.36 9.87 -13.95
CA THR A 67 -25.46 10.81 -13.77
C THR A 67 -26.65 10.25 -14.53
N GLU A 68 -27.74 9.95 -13.84
CA GLU A 68 -28.98 9.53 -14.49
C GLU A 68 -29.39 10.64 -15.46
N GLN A 69 -29.06 10.44 -16.73
CA GLN A 69 -29.64 11.21 -17.80
C GLN A 69 -31.08 10.70 -17.85
N SER A 70 -31.96 11.43 -17.16
CA SER A 70 -33.38 11.27 -17.34
C SER A 70 -33.65 11.61 -18.80
N ASP A 71 -33.70 10.57 -19.63
CA ASP A 71 -34.30 10.61 -20.95
C ASP A 71 -35.80 10.87 -20.75
N ASN A 72 -36.13 12.10 -20.39
CA ASN A 72 -37.43 12.70 -20.66
C ASN A 72 -37.43 13.07 -22.15
N ASP A 73 -37.25 12.05 -23.00
CA ASP A 73 -37.49 12.20 -24.42
C ASP A 73 -39.00 12.27 -24.58
N THR A 74 -39.43 13.52 -24.78
CA THR A 74 -40.78 13.95 -25.09
C THR A 74 -41.42 13.01 -26.12
N ILE A 75 -42.40 12.21 -25.68
CA ILE A 75 -43.39 11.66 -26.61
C ILE A 75 -44.24 12.86 -27.08
N LYS A 76 -43.94 13.34 -28.28
CA LYS A 76 -44.79 14.22 -29.09
C LYS A 76 -45.73 13.40 -29.95
#